data_AF-A0A834Z7E7-F1
#
_entry.id   AF-A0A834Z7E7-F1
#
_cell.length_a   1.000
_cell.length_b   1.000
_cell.length_c   1.000
_cell.angle_alpha   90.00
_cell.angle_beta   90.00
_cell.angle_gamma   90.00
#
_symmetry.space_group_name_H-M   'P 1'
#
loop_
_entity.id
_entity.type
_entity.pdbx_description
1 polymer ?
#
loop_
_entity_poly.entity_id
_entity_poly.type
_entity_poly.pdbx_seq_one_letter_code
_entity_poly.pdbx_strand_id
1 'polypeptide(L)'
;MGISKKCFEKKSKFGLKKKIEDLSILCGVEALMVCFDSSDTFSWPEDPESCLSLIQKYRSFNEEKRMKKTLDLSSFFKGNIEKSKTEEIQKLEDVEIEGHLSIDELKRLLYEVDSARIAVEDRIRFLNTTEDEVEILGGSGSGSDRG
;
A
#
# COMPACT_ATOMS: atom_id res chain seq x y z
N MET A 1 -7.73 6.78 24.46
CA MET A 1 -7.10 8.12 24.43
C MET A 1 -6.13 8.18 23.25
N GLY A 2 -6.51 8.83 22.15
CA GLY A 2 -5.62 9.03 21.00
C GLY A 2 -4.61 10.15 21.29
N ILE A 3 -3.34 9.95 20.91
CA ILE A 3 -2.32 11.01 21.00
C ILE A 3 -2.63 12.05 19.93
N SER A 4 -2.79 13.32 20.30
CA SER A 4 -2.99 14.42 19.35
C SER A 4 -1.77 14.59 18.43
N LYS A 5 -1.98 14.90 17.14
CA LYS A 5 -0.92 15.08 16.11
C LYS A 5 0.24 15.96 16.61
N LYS A 6 -0.09 17.10 17.23
CA LYS A 6 0.89 18.04 17.81
C LYS A 6 1.76 17.42 18.91
N CYS A 7 1.18 16.52 19.72
CA CYS A 7 1.91 15.84 20.78
C CYS A 7 2.83 14.74 20.21
N PHE A 8 2.37 14.04 19.17
CA PHE A 8 3.17 13.05 18.44
C PHE A 8 4.37 13.71 17.74
N GLU A 9 4.15 14.82 17.03
CA GLU A 9 5.21 15.57 16.36
C GLU A 9 6.29 16.02 17.34
N LYS A 10 5.91 16.62 18.48
CA LYS A 10 6.87 17.04 19.51
C LYS A 10 7.68 15.86 20.07
N LYS A 11 7.01 14.76 20.40
CA LYS A 11 7.67 13.55 20.93
C LYS A 11 8.59 12.90 19.90
N SER A 12 8.17 12.82 18.64
CA SER A 12 8.94 12.25 17.55
C SER A 12 10.18 13.09 17.24
N LYS A 13 10.03 14.43 17.15
CA LYS A 13 11.14 15.38 16.94
C LYS A 13 12.21 15.24 18.04
N PHE A 14 11.80 15.23 19.31
CA PHE A 14 12.73 15.07 20.43
C PHE A 14 13.41 13.69 20.44
N GLY A 15 12.64 12.64 20.14
CA GLY A 15 13.19 11.28 20.02
C GLY A 15 14.22 11.15 18.90
N LEU A 16 13.96 11.76 17.74
CA LEU A 16 14.91 11.79 16.61
C LEU A 16 16.17 12.59 16.94
N LYS A 17 16.03 13.76 17.59
CA LYS A 17 17.18 14.54 18.09
C LYS A 17 18.09 13.67 18.95
N LYS A 18 17.53 13.01 19.96
CA LYS A 18 18.29 12.16 20.88
C LYS A 18 19.01 11.02 20.14
N LYS A 19 18.34 10.36 19.19
CA LYS A 19 18.96 9.28 18.42
C LYS A 19 20.15 9.77 17.57
N ILE A 20 20.04 10.95 16.97
CA ILE A 20 21.11 11.54 16.15
C ILE A 20 22.27 12.00 17.02
N GLU A 21 21.98 12.57 18.18
CA GLU A 21 22.98 12.94 19.18
C GLU A 21 23.73 11.71 19.71
N ASP A 22 23.00 10.67 20.13
CA ASP A 22 23.58 9.40 20.56
C ASP A 22 24.42 8.77 19.43
N LEU A 23 23.95 8.78 18.18
CA LEU A 23 24.70 8.30 17.02
C LEU A 23 26.00 9.10 16.80
N SER A 24 25.93 10.42 16.90
CA SER A 24 27.10 11.30 16.77
C SER A 24 28.15 10.97 17.82
N ILE A 25 27.73 10.81 19.08
CA ILE A 25 28.60 10.53 20.22
C ILE A 25 29.19 9.12 20.14
N LEU A 26 28.35 8.10 19.94
CA LEU A 26 28.77 6.69 19.99
C LEU A 26 29.65 6.30 18.81
N CYS A 27 29.37 6.85 17.62
CA CYS A 27 30.12 6.52 16.42
C CYS A 27 31.20 7.56 16.08
N GLY A 28 31.30 8.66 16.83
CA GLY A 28 32.25 9.74 16.55
C GLY A 28 32.03 10.38 15.17
N VAL A 29 30.78 10.46 14.73
CA VAL A 29 30.42 11.01 13.42
C VAL A 29 29.83 12.41 13.57
N GLU A 30 30.19 13.29 12.65
CA GLU A 30 29.53 14.59 12.52
C GLU A 30 28.12 14.39 11.97
N ALA A 31 27.12 14.85 12.71
CA ALA A 31 25.72 14.72 12.32
C ALA A 31 24.96 16.04 12.50
N LEU A 32 23.94 16.22 11.66
CA LEU A 32 23.05 17.37 11.66
C LEU A 32 21.64 16.88 11.35
N MET A 33 20.65 17.42 12.06
CA MET A 33 19.24 17.24 11.77
C MET A 33 18.61 18.58 11.42
N VAL A 34 17.87 18.64 10.32
CA VAL A 34 17.02 19.79 9.97
C VAL A 34 15.60 19.28 9.74
N CYS A 35 14.64 19.84 10.46
CA CYS A 35 13.23 19.47 10.43
C CYS A 35 12.39 20.70 10.11
N PHE A 36 11.67 20.64 8.98
CA PHE A 36 10.75 21.69 8.57
C PHE A 36 9.33 21.31 8.99
N ASP A 37 8.64 22.23 9.67
CA ASP A 37 7.23 22.17 9.98
C ASP A 37 6.51 23.33 9.28
N SER A 38 5.18 23.27 9.21
CA SER A 38 4.36 24.27 8.50
C SER A 38 4.53 25.68 9.06
N SER A 39 4.96 25.81 10.32
CA SER A 39 5.12 27.09 11.02
C SER A 39 6.52 27.33 11.59
N ASP A 40 7.38 26.30 11.66
CA ASP A 40 8.64 26.39 12.40
C ASP A 40 9.71 25.47 11.80
N THR A 41 10.98 25.84 11.94
CA THR A 41 12.12 25.02 11.51
C THR A 41 12.96 24.70 12.73
N PHE A 42 13.17 23.42 12.98
CA PHE A 42 14.01 22.92 14.06
C PHE A 42 15.31 22.36 13.48
N SER A 43 16.45 22.74 14.06
CA SER A 43 17.74 22.16 13.73
C SER A 43 18.49 21.68 14.97
N TRP A 44 19.32 20.65 14.78
CA TRP A 44 20.33 20.24 15.74
C TRP A 44 21.64 19.96 15.01
N PRO A 45 22.80 20.49 15.44
CA PRO A 45 23.01 21.29 16.65
C PRO A 45 22.23 22.62 16.72
N GLU A 46 22.03 23.16 17.91
CA GLU A 46 21.28 24.42 18.09
C GLU A 46 22.09 25.64 17.61
N ASP A 47 23.42 25.52 17.59
CA ASP A 47 24.32 26.52 17.05
C ASP A 47 24.22 26.60 15.50
N PRO A 48 23.83 27.76 14.94
CA PRO A 48 23.70 27.93 13.50
C PRO A 48 25.03 27.81 12.75
N GLU A 49 26.14 28.26 13.34
CA GLU A 49 27.46 28.20 12.67
C GLU A 49 27.92 26.76 12.49
N SER A 50 27.75 25.93 13.51
CA SER A 50 27.98 24.48 13.45
C SER A 50 27.13 23.81 12.38
N CYS A 51 25.83 24.15 12.30
CA CYS A 51 24.96 23.64 11.24
C CYS A 51 25.46 24.05 9.84
N LEU A 52 25.77 25.34 9.66
CA LEU A 52 26.22 25.88 8.37
C LEU A 52 27.54 25.26 7.92
N SER A 53 28.50 25.08 8.83
CA SER A 53 29.78 24.44 8.53
C SER A 53 29.60 22.99 8.05
N LEU A 54 28.72 22.22 8.70
CA LEU A 54 28.37 20.86 8.28
C LEU A 54 27.67 20.82 6.93
N ILE A 55 26.74 21.76 6.67
CA ILE A 55 26.06 21.87 5.38
C ILE A 55 27.07 22.20 4.27
N GLN A 56 28.01 23.12 4.53
CA GLN A 56 29.05 23.48 3.57
C GLN A 56 30.00 22.32 3.30
N LYS A 57 30.43 21.61 4.35
CA LYS A 57 31.24 20.38 4.24
C LYS A 57 30.50 19.29 3.46
N TYR A 58 29.19 19.13 3.67
CA TYR A 58 28.39 18.21 2.88
C TYR A 58 28.33 18.64 1.41
N ARG A 59 28.12 19.93 1.14
CA ARG A 59 28.03 20.48 -0.22
C ARG A 59 29.35 20.48 -0.99
N SER A 60 30.50 20.44 -0.30
CA SER A 60 31.81 20.37 -0.95
C SER A 60 32.11 18.98 -1.53
N PHE A 61 31.39 17.93 -1.13
CA PHE A 61 31.51 16.62 -1.76
C PHE A 61 30.91 16.61 -3.18
N ASN A 62 31.54 15.85 -4.08
CA ASN A 62 31.01 15.66 -5.43
C ASN A 62 29.59 15.07 -5.40
N GLU A 63 28.82 15.34 -6.45
CA GLU A 63 27.43 14.92 -6.54
C GLU A 63 27.29 13.40 -6.48
N GLU A 64 28.14 12.65 -7.18
CA GLU A 64 28.10 11.18 -7.17
C GLU A 64 28.24 10.58 -5.76
N LYS A 65 29.16 11.09 -4.93
CA LYS A 65 29.38 10.61 -3.56
C LYS A 65 28.21 10.99 -2.66
N ARG A 66 27.58 12.14 -2.91
CA ARG A 66 26.36 12.56 -2.18
C ARG A 66 25.18 11.67 -2.55
N MET A 67 24.93 11.45 -3.84
CA MET A 67 23.79 10.65 -4.32
C MET A 67 23.90 9.20 -3.88
N LYS A 68 25.10 8.59 -3.97
CA LYS A 68 25.32 7.20 -3.50
C LYS A 68 25.06 7.00 -2.00
N LYS A 69 25.17 8.06 -1.20
CA LYS A 69 25.02 8.00 0.27
C LYS A 69 23.76 8.71 0.78
N THR A 70 22.99 9.30 -0.11
CA THR A 70 21.71 9.93 0.22
C THR A 70 20.64 8.85 0.21
N LEU A 71 19.87 8.78 1.29
CA LEU A 71 18.74 7.87 1.41
C LEU A 71 17.46 8.70 1.47
N ASP A 72 16.57 8.49 0.51
CA ASP A 72 15.20 8.99 0.57
C ASP A 72 14.29 7.92 1.18
N LEU A 73 13.61 8.29 2.27
CA LEU A 73 12.70 7.39 2.96
C LEU A 73 11.52 6.98 2.08
N SER A 74 10.99 7.88 1.25
CA SER A 74 9.85 7.57 0.37
C SER A 74 10.23 6.49 -0.63
N SER A 75 11.36 6.68 -1.31
CA SER A 75 11.91 5.71 -2.26
C SER A 75 12.31 4.40 -1.57
N PHE A 76 12.90 4.46 -0.37
CA PHE A 76 13.28 3.26 0.40
C PHE A 76 12.07 2.40 0.78
N PHE A 77 11.01 3.00 1.33
CA PHE A 77 9.81 2.26 1.69
C PHE A 77 9.07 1.72 0.47
N LYS A 78 8.96 2.50 -0.61
CA LYS A 78 8.38 2.02 -1.87
C LYS A 78 9.11 0.79 -2.40
N GLY A 79 10.44 0.85 -2.48
CA GLY A 79 11.25 -0.28 -2.94
C GLY A 79 11.10 -1.53 -2.06
N ASN A 80 10.99 -1.36 -0.74
CA ASN A 80 10.77 -2.50 0.17
C ASN A 80 9.37 -3.09 0.04
N ILE A 81 8.34 -2.25 -0.12
CA ILE A 81 6.96 -2.71 -0.36
C ILE A 81 6.89 -3.48 -1.68
N GLU A 82 7.50 -2.96 -2.75
CA GLU A 82 7.56 -3.62 -4.04
C GLU A 82 8.28 -4.97 -3.96
N LYS A 83 9.45 -5.02 -3.30
CA LYS A 83 10.17 -6.28 -3.07
C LYS A 83 9.35 -7.29 -2.28
N SER A 84 8.74 -6.87 -1.17
CA SER A 84 7.88 -7.74 -0.37
C SER A 84 6.72 -8.29 -1.21
N LYS A 85 6.12 -7.45 -2.06
CA LYS A 85 5.03 -7.86 -2.96
C LYS A 85 5.53 -8.85 -4.01
N THR A 86 6.71 -8.63 -4.59
CA THR A 86 7.28 -9.58 -5.56
C THR A 86 7.66 -10.90 -4.91
N GLU A 87 8.17 -10.89 -3.68
CA GLU A 87 8.48 -12.11 -2.92
C GLU A 87 7.22 -12.89 -2.53
N GLU A 88 6.13 -12.20 -2.20
CA GLU A 88 4.82 -12.83 -1.96
C GLU A 88 4.24 -13.45 -3.24
N ILE A 89 4.36 -12.77 -4.38
CA ILE A 89 3.93 -13.31 -5.68
C ILE A 89 4.77 -14.53 -6.07
N GLN A 90 6.10 -14.48 -5.92
CA GLN A 90 6.98 -15.62 -6.17
C GLN A 90 6.63 -16.82 -5.27
N LYS A 91 6.32 -16.59 -3.99
CA LYS A 91 5.87 -17.66 -3.09
C LYS A 91 4.54 -18.29 -3.54
N LEU A 92 3.65 -17.52 -4.18
CA LEU A 92 2.40 -18.04 -4.74
C LEU A 92 2.62 -18.82 -6.04
N GLU A 93 3.60 -18.42 -6.84
CA GLU A 93 4.03 -19.17 -8.04
C GLU A 93 4.77 -20.47 -7.67
N ASP A 94 5.54 -20.45 -6.59
CA ASP A 94 6.23 -21.62 -6.00
C ASP A 94 5.28 -22.53 -5.18
N VAL A 95 3.99 -22.17 -5.03
CA VAL A 95 2.99 -23.15 -4.62
C VAL A 95 2.81 -24.10 -5.79
N GLU A 96 3.63 -25.16 -5.78
CA GLU A 96 3.39 -26.37 -6.54
C GLU A 96 1.96 -26.81 -6.20
N ILE A 97 1.02 -26.55 -7.11
CA ILE A 97 -0.30 -27.15 -7.03
C ILE A 97 -0.01 -28.65 -6.99
N GLU A 98 -0.28 -29.32 -5.87
CA GLU A 98 -0.13 -30.77 -5.66
C GLU A 98 -1.08 -31.60 -6.55
N GLY A 99 -1.38 -31.14 -7.76
CA GLY A 99 -2.13 -31.81 -8.79
C GLY A 99 -1.31 -31.86 -10.06
N HIS A 100 -0.93 -33.07 -10.48
CA HIS A 100 -0.25 -33.38 -11.74
C HIS A 100 -1.09 -33.03 -12.99
N LEU A 101 -1.37 -31.75 -13.21
CA LEU A 101 -2.07 -31.26 -14.38
C LEU A 101 -1.16 -30.29 -15.12
N SER A 102 -0.92 -30.60 -16.40
CA SER A 102 -0.21 -29.73 -17.33
C SER A 102 -0.96 -28.41 -17.52
N ILE A 103 -0.23 -27.37 -17.95
CA ILE A 103 -0.80 -26.06 -18.27
C ILE A 103 -1.96 -26.17 -19.28
N ASP A 104 -1.89 -27.12 -20.21
CA ASP A 104 -2.93 -27.33 -21.21
C ASP A 104 -4.18 -28.00 -20.62
N GLU A 105 -4.02 -28.92 -19.68
CA GLU A 105 -5.15 -29.49 -18.92
C GLU A 105 -5.82 -28.44 -18.04
N LEU A 106 -5.03 -27.55 -17.42
CA LEU A 106 -5.55 -26.45 -16.62
C LEU A 106 -6.35 -25.45 -17.47
N LYS A 107 -5.83 -25.08 -18.65
CA LYS A 107 -6.54 -24.20 -19.61
C LYS A 107 -7.84 -24.83 -20.09
N ARG A 108 -7.84 -26.14 -20.33
CA ARG A 108 -9.03 -26.88 -20.76
C ARG A 108 -10.12 -26.87 -19.69
N LEU A 109 -9.74 -27.15 -18.44
CA LEU A 109 -10.67 -27.11 -17.30
C LEU A 109 -11.22 -25.71 -17.07
N LEU A 110 -10.38 -24.68 -17.19
CA LEU A 110 -10.82 -23.28 -17.09
C LEU A 110 -11.90 -22.96 -18.14
N TYR A 111 -11.67 -23.37 -19.39
CA TYR A 111 -12.63 -23.19 -20.46
C TYR A 111 -13.96 -23.91 -20.19
N GLU A 112 -13.91 -25.16 -19.70
CA GLU A 112 -15.12 -25.92 -19.35
C GLU A 112 -15.90 -25.25 -18.23
N VAL A 113 -15.24 -24.81 -17.16
CA VAL A 113 -15.86 -24.11 -16.04
C VAL A 113 -16.50 -22.79 -16.49
N ASP A 114 -15.81 -21.99 -17.30
CA ASP A 114 -16.36 -20.73 -17.82
C ASP A 114 -17.60 -20.98 -18.70
N SER A 115 -17.56 -22.01 -19.55
CA SER A 115 -18.71 -22.37 -20.39
C SER A 115 -19.93 -22.78 -19.55
N ALA A 116 -19.72 -23.56 -18.49
CA ALA A 116 -20.77 -23.98 -17.59
C ALA A 116 -21.34 -22.80 -16.80
N ARG A 117 -20.48 -21.88 -16.35
CA ARG A 117 -20.88 -20.66 -15.65
C ARG A 117 -21.79 -19.81 -16.55
N ILE A 118 -21.40 -19.58 -17.80
CA ILE A 118 -22.18 -18.80 -18.76
C ILE A 118 -23.56 -19.45 -18.97
N ALA A 119 -23.61 -20.77 -19.16
CA ALA A 119 -24.89 -21.47 -19.34
C ALA A 119 -25.82 -21.35 -18.12
N VAL A 120 -25.25 -21.39 -16.90
CA VAL A 120 -26.00 -21.18 -15.66
C VAL A 120 -26.49 -19.73 -15.54
N GLU A 121 -25.64 -18.75 -15.84
CA GLU A 121 -26.01 -17.32 -15.83
C GLU A 121 -27.14 -17.02 -16.83
N ASP A 122 -27.07 -17.59 -18.04
CA ASP A 122 -28.11 -17.45 -19.05
C ASP A 122 -29.43 -18.10 -18.61
N ARG A 123 -29.36 -19.25 -17.92
CA ARG A 123 -30.55 -19.92 -17.39
C ARG A 123 -31.19 -19.12 -16.26
N ILE A 124 -30.40 -18.56 -15.36
CA ILE A 124 -30.88 -17.66 -14.29
C ILE A 124 -31.57 -16.44 -14.92
N ARG A 125 -30.94 -15.82 -15.93
CA ARG A 125 -31.52 -14.68 -16.63
C ARG A 125 -32.86 -15.02 -17.26
N PHE A 126 -32.94 -16.16 -17.96
CA PHE A 126 -34.17 -16.64 -18.59
C PHE A 126 -35.30 -16.86 -17.56
N LEU A 127 -34.99 -17.50 -16.43
CA LEU A 127 -35.99 -17.77 -15.40
C LEU A 127 -36.52 -16.49 -14.76
N ASN A 128 -35.64 -15.52 -14.47
CA ASN A 128 -36.05 -14.22 -13.93
C ASN A 128 -36.96 -13.48 -14.92
N THR A 129 -36.66 -13.49 -16.22
CA THR A 129 -37.56 -12.89 -17.22
C THR A 129 -38.90 -13.61 -17.34
N THR A 130 -38.96 -14.93 -17.08
CA THR A 130 -40.24 -15.65 -17.08
C THR A 130 -41.05 -15.42 -15.79
N GLU A 131 -40.41 -15.15 -14.65
CA GLU A 131 -41.10 -14.72 -13.43
C GLU A 131 -41.77 -13.36 -13.64
N ASP A 132 -41.10 -12.42 -14.31
CA ASP A 132 -41.65 -11.10 -14.67
C ASP A 132 -42.87 -11.23 -15.62
N GLU A 133 -42.87 -12.17 -16.56
CA GLU A 133 -44.02 -12.39 -17.47
C GLU A 133 -45.21 -13.11 -16.79
N VAL A 134 -44.95 -13.96 -15.80
CA VAL A 134 -46.02 -14.64 -15.03
C VAL A 134 -46.71 -13.68 -14.06
N GLU A 135 -46.01 -12.67 -13.51
CA GLU A 135 -46.65 -11.61 -12.71
C GLU A 135 -47.55 -10.68 -13.54
N ILE A 136 -47.23 -10.43 -14.81
CA ILE A 136 -48.05 -9.55 -15.69
C ILE A 136 -49.37 -10.23 -16.12
N LEU A 137 -49.41 -11.57 -16.20
CA LEU A 137 -50.62 -12.32 -16.60
C LEU A 137 -51.48 -12.80 -15.42
N GLY A 138 -51.00 -12.70 -14.17
CA GLY A 138 -51.73 -13.10 -12.96
C GLY A 138 -52.67 -12.02 -12.38
N GLY A 139 -52.62 -10.79 -12.88
CA GLY A 139 -53.33 -9.63 -12.35
C GLY A 139 -54.64 -9.28 -13.05
N SER A 140 -55.60 -10.20 -13.21
CA SER A 140 -56.98 -9.87 -13.63
C SER A 140 -57.96 -10.96 -13.22
N GLY A 141 -58.59 -10.78 -12.07
CA GLY A 141 -59.62 -11.68 -11.55
C GLY A 141 -60.49 -10.99 -10.50
N SER A 142 -61.01 -9.80 -10.83
CA SER A 142 -62.14 -9.20 -10.11
C SER A 142 -63.40 -10.03 -10.34
N GLY A 143 -63.85 -10.76 -9.32
CA GLY A 143 -65.12 -11.47 -9.29
C GLY A 143 -65.99 -10.96 -8.15
N SER A 144 -66.77 -9.94 -8.46
CA SER A 144 -67.89 -9.45 -7.65
C SER A 144 -69.05 -10.47 -7.64
N ASP A 145 -69.83 -10.42 -6.56
CA ASP A 145 -71.28 -10.68 -6.50
C ASP A 145 -71.80 -12.14 -6.47
N ARG A 146 -72.42 -12.52 -5.33
CA ARG A 146 -73.86 -12.84 -5.16
C ARG A 146 -74.12 -13.73 -3.92
N GLY A 147 -75.11 -13.34 -3.11
CA GLY A 147 -75.85 -14.24 -2.21
C GLY A 147 -75.92 -13.76 -0.77
#